data_AF-A0A193C070-F1
#
_entry.id   AF-A0A193C070-F1
#
_cell.length_a   1.000
_cell.length_b   1.000
_cell.length_c   1.000
_cell.angle_alpha   90.00
_cell.angle_beta   90.00
_cell.angle_gamma   90.00
#
_symmetry.space_group_name_H-M   'P 1'
#
loop_
_entity.id
_entity.type
_entity.pdbx_description
1 polymer ?
#
loop_
_entity_poly.entity_id
_entity_poly.type
_entity_poly.pdbx_seq_one_letter_code
_entity_poly.pdbx_strand_id
1 'polypeptide(L)'
;MPTITGTPVPGAIRVSRALLIAVAVSHLVVPLVLWANENALRTQIATRYPGFGQAEVERSAAVAIESGAVFHGILLVLCVVPAWKLATGQRWTRRLTTATQLLSLVLSVFSWTSSPMFHAVIPVVGLAQVVLVVLLWVPRPSREFFA
;
A
#
# COMPACT_ATOMS: atom_id res chain seq x y z
N MET A 1 -13.54 23.87 -35.00
CA MET A 1 -12.73 22.94 -34.19
C MET A 1 -13.68 22.15 -33.29
N PRO A 2 -13.77 20.81 -33.40
CA PRO A 2 -14.55 20.05 -32.45
C PRO A 2 -13.81 20.03 -31.12
N THR A 3 -14.46 20.55 -30.08
CA THR A 3 -14.03 20.43 -28.69
C THR A 3 -14.08 18.94 -28.33
N ILE A 4 -12.93 18.31 -28.11
CA ILE A 4 -12.87 16.99 -27.46
C ILE A 4 -13.33 17.21 -26.02
N THR A 5 -14.64 17.14 -25.77
CA THR A 5 -15.17 17.05 -24.42
C THR A 5 -14.84 15.65 -23.90
N GLY A 6 -13.67 15.50 -23.29
CA GLY A 6 -13.33 14.30 -22.54
C GLY A 6 -14.42 14.01 -21.52
N THR A 7 -14.87 12.76 -21.44
CA THR A 7 -15.85 12.36 -20.42
C THR A 7 -15.30 12.72 -19.03
N PRO A 8 -16.07 13.44 -18.20
CA PRO A 8 -15.59 13.83 -16.89
C PRO A 8 -15.28 12.59 -16.04
N VAL A 9 -14.14 12.59 -15.36
CA VAL A 9 -13.73 11.47 -14.50
C VAL A 9 -14.79 11.25 -13.40
N PRO A 10 -15.40 10.06 -13.28
CA PRO A 10 -16.46 9.82 -12.31
C PRO A 10 -16.01 10.05 -10.87
N GLY A 11 -16.94 10.45 -9.99
CA GLY A 11 -16.65 10.72 -8.58
C GLY A 11 -15.98 9.54 -7.86
N ALA A 12 -16.46 8.31 -8.10
CA ALA A 12 -15.86 7.09 -7.57
C ALA A 12 -14.38 6.94 -7.97
N ILE A 13 -14.02 7.29 -9.22
CA ILE A 13 -12.63 7.23 -9.69
C ILE A 13 -11.77 8.28 -8.99
N ARG A 14 -12.30 9.49 -8.78
CA ARG A 14 -11.59 10.53 -8.01
C ARG A 14 -11.33 10.10 -6.57
N VAL A 15 -12.31 9.49 -5.92
CA VAL A 15 -12.17 8.93 -4.56
C VAL A 15 -11.17 7.77 -4.56
N SER A 16 -11.24 6.83 -5.50
CA SER A 16 -10.27 5.74 -5.63
C SER A 16 -8.84 6.27 -5.79
N ARG A 17 -8.63 7.34 -6.56
CA ARG A 17 -7.31 7.99 -6.69
C ARG A 17 -6.83 8.58 -5.37
N ALA A 18 -7.70 9.27 -4.65
CA ALA A 18 -7.36 9.83 -3.34
C ALA A 18 -7.01 8.73 -2.32
N LEU A 19 -7.80 7.65 -2.28
CA LEU A 19 -7.52 6.49 -1.44
C LEU A 19 -6.18 5.83 -1.82
N LEU A 20 -5.89 5.68 -3.11
CA LEU A 20 -4.64 5.09 -3.57
C LEU A 20 -3.43 5.96 -3.19
N ILE A 21 -3.57 7.29 -3.22
CA ILE A 21 -2.54 8.21 -2.73
C ILE A 21 -2.36 8.07 -1.21
N ALA A 22 -3.46 7.95 -0.44
CA ALA A 22 -3.36 7.72 1.00
C ALA A 22 -2.64 6.39 1.34
N VAL A 23 -2.95 5.32 0.59
CA VAL A 23 -2.24 4.03 0.70
C VAL A 23 -0.76 4.20 0.32
N ALA A 24 -0.46 4.91 -0.77
CA ALA A 24 0.92 5.23 -1.16
C ALA A 24 1.69 5.94 -0.04
N VAL A 25 1.09 6.96 0.58
CA VAL A 25 1.69 7.67 1.72
C VAL A 25 1.92 6.73 2.90
N SER A 26 1.00 5.80 3.17
CA SER A 26 1.20 4.81 4.25
C SER A 26 2.46 3.97 4.04
N HIS A 27 2.81 3.63 2.80
CA HIS A 27 4.04 2.92 2.47
C HIS A 27 5.31 3.77 2.67
N LEU A 28 5.22 5.10 2.69
CA LEU A 28 6.34 5.94 3.13
C LEU A 28 6.46 5.97 4.65
N VAL A 29 5.32 6.02 5.35
CA VAL A 29 5.28 6.13 6.81
C VAL A 29 5.82 4.87 7.50
N VAL A 30 5.49 3.68 7.01
CA VAL A 30 5.91 2.41 7.64
C VAL A 30 7.44 2.28 7.83
N PRO A 31 8.29 2.44 6.80
CA PRO A 31 9.74 2.34 6.99
C PRO A 31 10.29 3.45 7.89
N LEU A 32 9.70 4.66 7.86
CA LEU A 32 10.08 5.74 8.78
C LEU A 32 9.77 5.38 10.24
N VAL A 33 8.60 4.79 10.50
CA VAL A 33 8.23 4.31 11.83
C VAL A 33 9.16 3.18 12.27
N LEU A 34 9.47 2.23 11.38
CA LEU A 34 10.36 1.12 11.68
C LEU A 34 11.77 1.62 12.06
N TRP A 35 12.31 2.57 11.30
CA TRP A 35 13.60 3.21 11.56
C TRP A 35 13.60 4.01 12.87
N ALA A 36 12.57 4.86 13.09
CA ALA A 36 12.46 5.65 14.31
C ALA A 36 12.30 4.82 15.59
N ASN A 37 11.84 3.56 15.45
CA ASN A 37 11.62 2.63 16.55
C ASN A 37 12.60 1.43 16.50
N GLU A 38 13.80 1.61 15.95
CA GLU A 38 14.78 0.55 15.80
C GLU A 38 15.10 -0.17 17.13
N ASN A 39 15.17 0.54 18.26
CA ASN A 39 15.42 -0.08 19.57
C ASN A 39 14.29 -1.03 19.98
N ALA A 40 13.03 -0.69 19.68
CA ALA A 40 11.89 -1.56 19.93
C ALA A 40 11.94 -2.79 19.01
N LEU A 41 12.34 -2.61 17.75
CA LEU A 41 12.56 -3.71 16.81
C LEU A 41 13.67 -4.67 17.30
N ARG A 42 14.82 -4.14 17.74
CA ARG A 42 15.91 -4.94 18.32
C ARG A 42 15.44 -5.74 19.53
N THR A 43 14.63 -5.12 20.41
CA THR A 43 14.04 -5.81 21.58
C THR A 43 13.09 -6.93 21.14
N GLN A 44 12.26 -6.71 20.13
CA GLN A 44 11.38 -7.75 19.56
C GLN A 44 12.20 -8.92 18.97
N ILE A 45 13.27 -8.62 18.23
CA ILE A 45 14.16 -9.64 17.65
C ILE A 45 14.83 -10.46 18.76
N ALA A 46 15.43 -9.82 19.77
CA ALA A 46 16.07 -10.52 20.89
C ALA A 46 15.07 -11.41 21.66
N THR A 47 13.84 -10.94 21.85
CA THR A 47 12.78 -11.72 22.49
C THR A 47 12.36 -12.93 21.65
N ARG A 48 12.24 -12.76 20.33
CA ARG A 48 11.84 -13.82 19.40
C ARG A 48 12.94 -14.84 19.15
N TYR A 49 14.21 -14.42 19.25
CA TYR A 49 15.39 -15.23 18.99
C TYR A 49 16.37 -15.15 20.19
N PRO A 50 16.07 -15.82 21.32
CA PRO A 50 16.85 -15.69 22.56
C PRO A 50 18.30 -16.19 22.46
N GLY A 51 18.63 -16.95 21.40
CA GLY A 51 20.00 -17.40 21.12
C GLY A 51 20.86 -16.38 20.37
N PHE A 52 20.30 -15.27 19.90
CA PHE A 52 21.06 -14.25 19.20
C PHE A 52 21.91 -13.42 20.16
N GLY A 53 23.19 -13.27 19.84
CA GLY A 53 24.06 -12.27 20.46
C GLY A 53 23.71 -10.85 19.99
N GLN A 54 24.28 -9.84 20.66
CA GLN A 54 24.01 -8.43 20.35
C GLN A 54 24.28 -8.08 18.87
N ALA A 55 25.40 -8.54 18.32
CA ALA A 55 25.76 -8.27 16.92
C ALA A 55 24.76 -8.88 15.91
N GLU A 56 24.18 -10.03 16.23
CA GLU A 56 23.17 -10.68 15.39
C GLU A 56 21.84 -9.94 15.44
N VAL A 57 21.46 -9.45 16.63
CA VAL A 57 20.26 -8.60 16.80
C VAL A 57 20.40 -7.29 16.03
N GLU A 58 21.54 -6.59 16.15
CA GLU A 58 21.80 -5.34 15.44
C GLU A 58 21.79 -5.53 13.92
N ARG A 59 22.48 -6.57 13.42
CA ARG A 59 22.47 -6.91 12.00
C ARG A 59 21.07 -7.25 11.50
N SER A 60 20.31 -8.02 12.26
CA SER A 60 18.95 -8.41 11.87
C SER A 60 17.99 -7.22 11.83
N ALA A 61 18.13 -6.27 12.77
CA ALA A 61 17.35 -5.04 12.77
C ALA A 61 17.68 -4.18 11.54
N ALA A 62 18.96 -4.02 11.20
CA ALA A 62 19.38 -3.30 9.99
C ALA A 62 18.80 -3.94 8.72
N VAL A 63 18.93 -5.26 8.58
CA VAL A 63 18.36 -6.01 7.45
C VAL A 63 16.84 -5.85 7.38
N ALA A 64 16.13 -5.90 8.52
CA ALA A 64 14.69 -5.73 8.56
C ALA A 64 14.27 -4.31 8.13
N ILE A 65 15.00 -3.27 8.55
CA ILE A 65 14.74 -1.88 8.14
C ILE A 65 14.99 -1.69 6.65
N GLU A 66 16.14 -2.16 6.14
CA GLU A 66 16.50 -2.03 4.73
C GLU A 66 15.55 -2.80 3.82
N SER A 67 15.29 -4.07 4.13
CA SER A 67 14.36 -4.90 3.35
C SER A 67 12.93 -4.36 3.41
N GLY A 68 12.50 -3.87 4.57
CA GLY A 68 11.22 -3.18 4.74
C GLY A 68 11.12 -1.93 3.88
N ALA A 69 12.15 -1.09 3.84
CA ALA A 69 12.19 0.12 3.02
C ALA A 69 12.12 -0.19 1.51
N VAL A 70 12.89 -1.18 1.04
CA VAL A 70 12.85 -1.62 -0.37
C VAL A 70 11.47 -2.16 -0.73
N PHE A 71 10.93 -3.04 0.11
CA PHE A 71 9.62 -3.64 -0.09
C PHE A 71 8.51 -2.60 -0.18
N HIS A 72 8.47 -1.67 0.78
CA HIS A 72 7.49 -0.59 0.77
C HIS A 72 7.71 0.43 -0.37
N GLY A 73 8.95 0.64 -0.80
CA GLY A 73 9.27 1.43 -1.99
C GLY A 73 8.66 0.83 -3.26
N ILE A 74 8.69 -0.51 -3.41
CA ILE A 74 8.02 -1.18 -4.54
C ILE A 74 6.51 -0.97 -4.46
N LEU A 75 5.89 -1.18 -3.29
CA LEU A 75 4.44 -0.99 -3.12
C LEU A 75 4.01 0.46 -3.35
N LEU A 76 4.84 1.42 -2.95
CA LEU A 76 4.65 2.84 -3.23
C LEU A 76 4.55 3.09 -4.74
N VAL A 77 5.51 2.59 -5.53
CA VAL A 77 5.47 2.71 -7.00
C VAL A 77 4.22 2.07 -7.58
N LEU A 78 3.85 0.88 -7.08
CA LEU A 78 2.63 0.17 -7.47
C LEU A 78 1.33 0.90 -7.09
N CYS A 79 1.36 1.87 -6.18
CA CYS A 79 0.22 2.74 -5.87
C CYS A 79 0.26 4.06 -6.67
N VAL A 80 1.44 4.68 -6.82
CA VAL A 80 1.58 5.97 -7.51
C VAL A 80 1.30 5.85 -9.00
N VAL A 81 1.82 4.81 -9.66
CA VAL A 81 1.64 4.62 -11.10
C VAL A 81 0.15 4.48 -11.46
N PRO A 82 -0.64 3.61 -10.80
CA PRO A 82 -2.06 3.57 -11.08
C PRO A 82 -2.79 4.82 -10.60
N ALA A 83 -2.41 5.50 -9.52
CA ALA A 83 -3.07 6.75 -9.08
C ALA A 83 -3.03 7.83 -10.16
N TRP A 84 -1.94 7.90 -10.92
CA TRP A 84 -1.84 8.76 -12.09
C TRP A 84 -2.68 8.21 -13.25
N LYS A 85 -2.50 6.94 -13.60
CA LYS A 85 -3.08 6.35 -14.82
C LYS A 85 -4.57 6.04 -14.72
N LEU A 86 -5.15 5.95 -13.53
CA LEU A 86 -6.55 5.57 -13.33
C LEU A 86 -7.53 6.54 -13.98
N ALA A 87 -7.16 7.83 -14.10
CA ALA A 87 -7.96 8.85 -14.77
C ALA A 87 -7.98 8.72 -16.30
N THR A 88 -7.21 7.80 -16.90
CA THR A 88 -7.18 7.59 -18.35
C THR A 88 -8.32 6.69 -18.86
N GLY A 89 -9.09 6.05 -17.96
CA GLY A 89 -10.19 5.16 -18.35
C GLY A 89 -9.74 3.85 -19.01
N GLN A 90 -8.43 3.56 -19.05
CA GLN A 90 -7.94 2.36 -19.71
C GLN A 90 -8.28 1.08 -18.92
N ARG A 91 -8.89 0.09 -19.57
CA ARG A 91 -9.25 -1.23 -18.99
C ARG A 91 -8.13 -1.90 -18.19
N TRP A 92 -6.90 -1.84 -18.70
CA TRP A 92 -5.75 -2.46 -18.05
C TRP A 92 -5.37 -1.74 -16.75
N THR A 93 -5.58 -0.43 -16.64
CA THR A 93 -5.28 0.33 -15.41
C THR A 93 -6.19 -0.08 -14.26
N ARG A 94 -7.47 -0.32 -14.52
CA ARG A 94 -8.42 -0.88 -13.53
C ARG A 94 -7.99 -2.26 -13.04
N ARG A 95 -7.60 -3.16 -13.97
CA ARG A 95 -7.11 -4.50 -13.62
C ARG A 95 -5.81 -4.46 -12.82
N LEU A 96 -4.85 -3.65 -13.25
CA LEU A 96 -3.57 -3.47 -12.55
C LEU A 96 -3.77 -2.89 -11.15
N THR A 97 -4.61 -1.86 -11.01
CA THR A 97 -4.93 -1.29 -9.69
C THR A 97 -5.54 -2.36 -8.79
N THR A 98 -6.48 -3.15 -9.31
CA THR A 98 -7.12 -4.22 -8.54
C THR A 98 -6.10 -5.27 -8.09
N ALA A 99 -5.27 -5.77 -9.01
CA ALA A 99 -4.25 -6.77 -8.71
C ALA A 99 -3.23 -6.28 -7.67
N THR A 100 -2.73 -5.05 -7.83
CA THR A 100 -1.78 -4.46 -6.88
C THR A 100 -2.38 -4.24 -5.50
N GLN A 101 -3.65 -3.81 -5.40
CA GLN A 101 -4.30 -3.62 -4.10
C GLN A 101 -4.63 -4.94 -3.41
N LEU A 102 -5.05 -5.97 -4.16
CA LEU A 102 -5.26 -7.31 -3.59
C LEU A 102 -3.93 -7.94 -3.12
N LEU A 103 -2.86 -7.79 -3.90
CA LEU A 103 -1.53 -8.21 -3.49
C LEU A 103 -1.09 -7.49 -2.21
N SER A 104 -1.30 -6.16 -2.16
CA SER A 104 -0.97 -5.35 -0.97
C SER A 104 -1.77 -5.77 0.26
N LEU A 105 -3.04 -6.15 0.11
CA LEU A 105 -3.86 -6.70 1.21
C LEU A 105 -3.26 -7.99 1.76
N VAL A 106 -2.91 -8.94 0.89
CA VAL A 106 -2.29 -10.22 1.30
C VAL A 106 -0.98 -9.96 2.04
N LEU A 107 -0.13 -9.09 1.50
CA LEU A 107 1.15 -8.71 2.10
C LEU A 107 0.97 -7.97 3.43
N SER A 108 -0.11 -7.20 3.58
CA SER A 108 -0.43 -6.51 4.82
C SER A 108 -0.80 -7.49 5.94
N VAL A 109 -1.43 -8.62 5.62
CA VAL A 109 -1.70 -9.68 6.62
C VAL A 109 -0.39 -10.25 7.18
N PHE A 110 0.60 -10.54 6.33
CA PHE A 110 1.92 -10.98 6.79
C PHE A 110 2.60 -9.91 7.65
N SER A 111 2.51 -8.64 7.25
CA SER A 111 3.08 -7.54 8.03
C SER A 111 2.41 -7.41 9.40
N TRP A 112 1.09 -7.60 9.46
CA TRP A 112 0.30 -7.52 10.69
C TRP A 112 0.69 -8.62 11.69
N THR A 113 0.86 -9.86 11.23
CA THR A 113 1.26 -10.97 12.11
C THR A 113 2.73 -10.93 12.55
N SER A 114 3.55 -10.12 11.88
CA SER A 114 4.99 -10.05 12.13
C SER A 114 5.37 -9.14 13.30
N SER A 115 4.65 -8.03 13.50
CA SER A 115 4.96 -7.07 14.55
C SER A 115 3.72 -6.33 15.06
N PRO A 116 3.55 -6.18 16.39
CA PRO A 116 2.43 -5.44 16.97
C PRO A 116 2.46 -3.94 16.66
N MET A 117 3.61 -3.38 16.24
CA MET A 117 3.77 -1.95 15.94
C MET A 117 2.80 -1.42 14.89
N PHE A 118 2.32 -2.30 14.01
CA PHE A 118 1.46 -1.91 12.88
C PHE A 118 0.00 -2.33 13.07
N HIS A 119 -0.36 -2.91 14.22
CA HIS A 119 -1.70 -3.46 14.45
C HIS A 119 -2.84 -2.43 14.33
N ALA A 120 -2.58 -1.18 14.69
CA ALA A 120 -3.58 -0.11 14.58
C ALA A 120 -3.73 0.42 13.14
N VAL A 121 -2.66 0.41 12.35
CA VAL A 121 -2.61 1.07 11.04
C VAL A 121 -3.05 0.13 9.92
N ILE A 122 -2.60 -1.13 9.95
CA ILE A 122 -2.85 -2.09 8.86
C ILE A 122 -4.35 -2.32 8.59
N PRO A 123 -5.22 -2.51 9.60
CA PRO A 123 -6.66 -2.69 9.34
C PRO A 123 -7.30 -1.49 8.63
N VAL A 124 -6.87 -0.27 8.97
CA VAL A 124 -7.37 0.96 8.35
C VAL A 124 -6.93 1.06 6.89
N VAL A 125 -5.65 0.77 6.60
CA VAL A 125 -5.12 0.75 5.24
C VAL A 125 -5.79 -0.36 4.42
N GLY A 126 -5.99 -1.54 5.01
CA GLY A 126 -6.69 -2.65 4.38
C GLY A 126 -8.14 -2.31 4.01
N LEU A 127 -8.86 -1.66 4.92
CA LEU A 127 -10.22 -1.18 4.63
C LEU A 127 -10.23 -0.19 3.45
N ALA A 128 -9.28 0.75 3.41
CA ALA A 128 -9.15 1.69 2.29
C ALA A 128 -8.90 0.98 0.94
N GLN A 129 -8.07 -0.06 0.93
CA GLN A 129 -7.80 -0.90 -0.25
C GLN A 129 -9.07 -1.64 -0.71
N VAL A 130 -9.84 -2.22 0.22
CA VAL A 130 -11.11 -2.89 -0.09
C VAL A 130 -12.13 -1.91 -0.67
N VAL A 131 -12.33 -0.76 -0.02
CA VAL A 131 -13.24 0.29 -0.50
C VAL A 131 -12.84 0.75 -1.90
N LEU A 132 -11.55 0.96 -2.13
CA LEU A 132 -11.03 1.32 -3.45
C LEU A 132 -11.42 0.28 -4.51
N VAL A 133 -11.19 -1.02 -4.26
CA VAL A 133 -11.55 -2.08 -5.21
C VAL A 133 -13.05 -2.09 -5.47
N VAL A 134 -13.88 -1.95 -4.44
CA VAL A 134 -15.34 -1.86 -4.58
C VAL A 134 -15.73 -0.69 -5.48
N LEU A 135 -15.15 0.49 -5.28
CA LEU A 135 -15.43 1.69 -6.08
C LEU A 135 -15.04 1.57 -7.56
N LEU A 136 -14.06 0.71 -7.88
CA LEU A 136 -13.66 0.45 -9.27
C LEU A 136 -14.61 -0.49 -10.03
N TRP A 137 -15.30 -1.39 -9.32
CA TRP A 137 -16.07 -2.48 -9.95
C TRP A 137 -17.60 -2.36 -9.77
N VAL A 138 -18.06 -1.77 -8.66
CA VAL A 138 -19.48 -1.79 -8.27
C VAL A 138 -20.29 -0.62 -8.87
N PRO A 139 -19.84 0.64 -8.84
CA PRO A 139 -20.62 1.74 -9.41
C PRO A 139 -20.72 1.62 -10.94
N ARG A 140 -21.94 1.76 -11.48
CA ARG A 140 -22.18 1.78 -12.93
C ARG A 140 -21.32 2.80 -13.68
N PRO A 141 -21.17 4.06 -13.20
CA PRO A 141 -20.30 5.04 -13.87
C PRO A 141 -18.83 4.60 -13.94
N SER A 142 -18.32 3.90 -12.91
CA SER A 142 -16.96 3.34 -12.94
C SER A 142 -16.84 2.26 -14.00
N ARG A 143 -17.82 1.35 -14.09
CA ARG A 143 -17.80 0.27 -15.08
C ARG A 143 -17.79 0.81 -16.51
N GLU A 144 -18.65 1.79 -16.79
CA GLU A 144 -18.75 2.45 -18.11
C GLU A 144 -17.49 3.24 -18.45
N PHE A 145 -16.88 3.92 -17.47
CA PHE A 145 -15.65 4.68 -17.66
C PHE A 145 -14.45 3.82 -18.10
N PHE A 146 -14.44 2.55 -17.72
CA PHE A 146 -13.42 1.57 -18.13
C PHE A 146 -13.94 0.56 -19.16
N ALA A 147 -15.09 0.81 -19.79
CA ALA A 147 -15.69 -0.14 -20.74
C ALA A 147 -15.05 -0.05 -22.13
#